data_AF-A0A7X8EU66-F1
#
_entry.id   AF-A0A7X8EU66-F1
#
_cell.length_a   1.000
_cell.length_b   1.000
_cell.length_c   1.000
_cell.angle_alpha   90.00
_cell.angle_beta   90.00
_cell.angle_gamma   90.00
#
_symmetry.space_group_name_H-M   'P 1'
#
loop_
_entity.id
_entity.type
_entity.pdbx_description
1 polymer ?
#
loop_
_entity_poly.entity_id
_entity_poly.type
_entity_poly.pdbx_seq_one_letter_code
_entity_poly.pdbx_strand_id
1 'polypeptide(L)'
;MDYQTLILNTKSVRDFKKDAVKNADLKAIKDYANDCKKLVSSIALDVRIMANNEVYLPLDGIAGYKGHMIDAPAYIILLSDVAEHYIENAGFVGQELILKATEIGVDSCWVTFSDSKAVKEKLNIVSDKEVVALIALGFELDKPKIGKATLNPAYRMGLDEIVYLNTWGNGADNTTLEERGILDAFAFARLAPSAWNKQPWRFLIDGGNVILAVKKEELSSYEEKIAAGIIMLFFQAIVDSTLFSLSWKLTRPASSVVIPEDFEIIGYCNL
;
A
#
# COMPACT_ATOMS: atom_id res chain seq x y z
N MET A 1 13.37 -9.94 -0.07
CA MET A 1 12.03 -10.43 0.31
C MET A 1 11.47 -11.24 -0.84
N ASP A 2 10.81 -12.35 -0.57
CA ASP A 2 10.05 -13.12 -1.57
C ASP A 2 8.67 -12.47 -1.75
N TYR A 3 8.58 -11.51 -2.68
CA TYR A 3 7.38 -10.70 -2.86
C TYR A 3 6.15 -11.50 -3.25
N GLN A 4 6.30 -12.56 -4.07
CA GLN A 4 5.17 -13.39 -4.49
C GLN A 4 4.52 -14.07 -3.29
N THR A 5 5.32 -14.75 -2.47
CA THR A 5 4.84 -15.41 -1.25
C THR A 5 4.25 -14.41 -0.26
N LEU A 6 4.92 -13.28 -0.05
CA LEU A 6 4.46 -12.27 0.92
C LEU A 6 3.14 -11.61 0.50
N ILE A 7 2.98 -11.27 -0.78
CA ILE A 7 1.73 -10.69 -1.29
C ILE A 7 0.56 -11.65 -1.11
N LEU A 8 0.76 -12.95 -1.36
CA LEU A 8 -0.28 -13.97 -1.18
C LEU A 8 -0.67 -14.20 0.28
N ASN A 9 0.28 -14.02 1.20
CA ASN A 9 0.06 -14.25 2.63
C ASN A 9 -0.38 -12.98 3.38
N THR A 10 -0.23 -11.80 2.77
CA THR A 10 -0.62 -10.53 3.39
C THR A 10 -2.13 -10.38 3.37
N LYS A 11 -2.70 -10.02 4.53
CA LYS A 11 -4.12 -9.68 4.69
C LYS A 11 -4.31 -8.62 5.77
N SER A 12 -5.44 -7.93 5.73
CA SER A 12 -5.81 -6.96 6.77
C SER A 12 -6.37 -7.67 8.00
N VAL A 13 -5.59 -7.74 9.08
CA VAL A 13 -6.01 -8.30 10.37
C VAL A 13 -6.53 -7.19 11.28
N ARG A 14 -7.76 -7.33 11.78
CA ARG A 14 -8.41 -6.32 12.63
C ARG A 14 -8.68 -6.80 14.05
N ASP A 15 -8.72 -8.12 14.23
CA ASP A 15 -8.88 -8.77 15.53
C ASP A 15 -7.54 -9.39 15.94
N PHE A 16 -6.86 -8.72 16.85
CA PHE A 16 -5.54 -9.13 17.33
C PHE A 16 -5.61 -9.84 18.68
N LYS A 17 -4.72 -10.80 18.87
CA LYS A 17 -4.35 -11.31 20.19
C LYS A 17 -3.78 -10.19 21.05
N LYS A 18 -3.84 -10.38 22.36
CA LYS A 18 -3.26 -9.45 23.34
C LYS A 18 -1.75 -9.67 23.56
N ASP A 19 -1.19 -10.74 23.00
CA ASP A 19 0.25 -10.99 23.00
C ASP A 19 1.02 -9.81 22.40
N ALA A 20 2.02 -9.32 23.14
CA ALA A 20 2.89 -8.26 22.66
C ALA A 20 3.74 -8.75 21.48
N VAL A 21 3.95 -7.89 20.48
CA VAL A 21 4.96 -8.11 19.44
C VAL A 21 6.33 -7.99 20.10
N LYS A 22 7.25 -8.92 19.78
CA LYS A 22 8.57 -8.91 20.41
C LYS A 22 9.33 -7.65 20.02
N ASN A 23 10.07 -7.06 20.96
CA ASN A 23 10.90 -5.87 20.69
C ASN A 23 11.91 -6.10 19.56
N ALA A 24 12.43 -7.33 19.41
CA ALA A 24 13.33 -7.68 18.30
C ALA A 24 12.63 -7.57 16.93
N ASP A 25 11.37 -7.99 16.84
CA ASP A 25 10.58 -7.93 15.61
C ASP A 25 10.21 -6.47 15.28
N LEU A 26 9.78 -5.70 16.29
CA LEU A 26 9.53 -4.26 16.14
C LEU A 26 10.78 -3.51 15.68
N LYS A 27 11.94 -3.82 16.29
CA LYS A 27 13.23 -3.25 15.87
C LYS A 27 13.57 -3.63 14.44
N ALA A 28 13.37 -4.90 14.05
CA ALA A 28 13.64 -5.34 12.68
C ALA A 28 12.78 -4.61 11.63
N ILE A 29 11.50 -4.35 11.93
CA ILE A 29 10.61 -3.55 11.06
C ILE A 29 11.11 -2.10 10.99
N LYS A 30 11.44 -1.50 12.14
CA LYS A 30 11.92 -0.11 12.20
C LYS A 30 13.25 0.09 11.47
N ASP A 31 14.21 -0.82 11.67
CA ASP A 31 15.50 -0.77 11.00
C ASP A 31 15.33 -0.91 9.48
N TYR A 32 14.47 -1.84 9.05
CA TYR A 32 14.17 -2.06 7.64
C TYR A 32 13.61 -0.82 6.93
N ALA A 33 12.86 0.04 7.65
CA ALA A 33 12.34 1.29 7.09
C ALA A 33 13.42 2.26 6.58
N ASN A 34 14.65 2.17 7.13
CA ASN A 34 15.75 3.02 6.68
C ASN A 34 16.26 2.58 5.29
N ASP A 35 16.31 1.27 5.05
CA ASP A 35 16.96 0.65 3.90
C ASP A 35 15.98 0.17 2.82
N CYS A 36 14.67 0.17 3.10
CA CYS A 36 13.68 -0.28 2.13
C CYS A 36 13.62 0.62 0.89
N LYS A 37 13.07 0.07 -0.20
CA LYS A 37 12.82 0.84 -1.41
C LYS A 37 11.80 1.94 -1.11
N LYS A 38 12.00 3.09 -1.74
CA LYS A 38 11.12 4.25 -1.66
C LYS A 38 10.69 4.63 -3.07
N LEU A 39 9.46 5.09 -3.21
CA LEU A 39 8.98 5.62 -4.49
C LEU A 39 9.69 6.93 -4.84
N VAL A 40 9.91 7.78 -3.83
CA VAL A 40 10.67 9.03 -3.93
C VAL A 40 11.72 9.05 -2.84
N SER A 41 12.96 8.73 -3.21
CA SER A 41 14.08 8.55 -2.27
C SER A 41 14.54 9.83 -1.57
N SER A 42 14.26 10.99 -2.15
CA SER A 42 14.64 12.30 -1.60
C SER A 42 13.72 12.78 -0.47
N ILE A 43 12.55 12.17 -0.28
CA ILE A 43 11.61 12.55 0.78
C ILE A 43 12.03 11.88 2.09
N ALA A 44 12.33 12.68 3.11
CA ALA A 44 12.71 12.14 4.41
C ALA A 44 11.49 11.61 5.16
N LEU A 45 11.65 10.42 5.74
CA LEU A 45 10.63 9.72 6.53
C LEU A 45 11.12 9.54 7.97
N ASP A 46 10.19 9.58 8.93
CA ASP A 46 10.42 9.20 10.33
C ASP A 46 9.41 8.10 10.68
N VAL A 47 9.93 6.92 11.06
CA VAL A 47 9.12 5.76 11.42
C VAL A 47 9.15 5.56 12.93
N ARG A 48 8.00 5.74 13.58
CA ARG A 48 7.83 5.50 15.00
C ARG A 48 7.00 4.24 15.19
N ILE A 49 7.37 3.43 16.17
CA ILE A 49 6.59 2.28 16.61
C ILE A 49 6.23 2.52 18.07
N MET A 50 4.94 2.50 18.38
CA MET A 50 4.39 2.82 19.69
C MET A 50 3.51 1.66 20.20
N ALA A 51 3.45 1.48 21.51
CA ALA A 51 2.70 0.40 22.13
C ALA A 51 1.21 0.71 22.23
N ASN A 52 0.39 -0.32 22.45
CA ASN A 52 -1.07 -0.20 22.53
C ASN A 52 -1.54 0.90 23.51
N ASN A 53 -0.99 0.91 24.72
CA ASN A 53 -1.37 1.82 25.79
C ASN A 53 -1.08 3.30 25.49
N GLU A 54 -0.20 3.58 24.52
CA GLU A 54 0.11 4.94 24.09
C GLU A 54 -0.79 5.42 22.94
N VAL A 55 -1.41 4.50 22.20
CA VAL A 55 -2.05 4.82 20.89
C VAL A 55 -3.53 4.51 20.84
N TYR A 56 -3.97 3.35 21.34
CA TYR A 56 -5.32 2.85 21.09
C TYR A 56 -6.40 3.81 21.62
N LEU A 57 -6.40 4.10 22.93
CA LEU A 57 -7.40 5.00 23.53
C LEU A 57 -7.26 6.46 23.06
N PRO A 58 -6.05 7.04 22.93
CA PRO A 58 -5.92 8.42 22.45
C PRO A 58 -6.42 8.66 21.02
N LEU A 59 -6.36 7.64 20.16
CA LEU A 59 -6.81 7.74 18.77
C LEU A 59 -8.20 7.17 18.50
N ASP A 60 -8.85 6.53 19.47
CA ASP A 60 -10.25 6.13 19.33
C ASP A 60 -11.15 7.38 19.21
N GLY A 61 -12.00 7.37 18.19
CA GLY A 61 -12.77 8.53 17.72
C GLY A 61 -12.05 9.43 16.70
N ILE A 62 -10.75 9.22 16.44
CA ILE A 62 -9.93 10.06 15.55
C ILE A 62 -9.39 9.28 14.36
N ALA A 63 -8.99 8.03 14.60
CA ALA A 63 -8.51 7.10 13.60
C ALA A 63 -9.30 5.80 13.64
N GLY A 64 -9.10 4.99 12.62
CA GLY A 64 -9.84 3.75 12.40
C GLY A 64 -11.17 3.95 11.68
N TYR A 65 -11.91 2.86 11.57
CA TYR A 65 -13.07 2.77 10.69
C TYR A 65 -14.26 3.52 11.30
N LYS A 66 -14.68 4.62 10.66
CA LYS A 66 -15.69 5.54 11.22
C LYS A 66 -15.34 6.02 12.64
N GLY A 67 -14.04 6.19 12.90
CA GLY A 67 -13.51 6.56 14.21
C GLY A 67 -13.38 5.40 15.20
N HIS A 68 -13.70 4.16 14.82
CA HIS A 68 -13.43 2.99 15.66
C HIS A 68 -12.01 2.50 15.44
N MET A 69 -11.14 2.75 16.42
CA MET A 69 -9.74 2.37 16.33
C MET A 69 -9.58 0.85 16.35
N ILE A 70 -8.56 0.34 15.64
CA ILE A 70 -8.21 -1.08 15.69
C ILE A 70 -7.40 -1.33 16.95
N ASP A 71 -7.88 -2.21 17.84
CA ASP A 71 -7.16 -2.59 19.07
C ASP A 71 -6.05 -3.59 18.77
N ALA A 72 -4.80 -3.11 18.74
CA ALA A 72 -3.63 -3.89 18.35
C ALA A 72 -2.46 -3.71 19.32
N PRO A 73 -1.63 -4.73 19.55
CA PRO A 73 -0.48 -4.65 20.47
C PRO A 73 0.51 -3.51 20.21
N ALA A 74 0.72 -3.14 18.94
CA ALA A 74 1.62 -2.05 18.54
C ALA A 74 1.13 -1.35 17.28
N TYR A 75 1.65 -0.14 17.03
CA TYR A 75 1.31 0.66 15.85
C TYR A 75 2.56 1.28 15.24
N ILE A 76 2.66 1.25 13.91
CA ILE A 76 3.58 2.08 13.14
C ILE A 76 2.89 3.43 12.89
N ILE A 77 3.60 4.51 13.20
CA ILE A 77 3.27 5.88 12.84
C ILE A 77 4.33 6.34 11.85
N LEU A 78 3.93 6.51 10.59
CA LEU A 78 4.83 6.99 9.54
C LEU A 78 4.66 8.50 9.41
N LEU A 79 5.77 9.23 9.54
CA LEU A 79 5.84 10.65 9.28
C LEU A 79 6.67 10.95 8.04
N SER A 80 6.31 12.01 7.31
CA SER A 80 6.99 12.43 6.09
C SER A 80 7.17 13.94 6.02
N ASP A 81 8.25 14.37 5.38
CA ASP A 81 8.30 15.73 4.82
C ASP A 81 7.17 15.91 3.80
N VAL A 82 6.60 17.12 3.78
CA VAL A 82 5.60 17.50 2.78
C VAL A 82 6.32 17.91 1.51
N ALA A 83 6.14 17.12 0.45
CA ALA A 83 6.71 17.33 -0.87
C ALA A 83 5.77 16.74 -1.93
N GLU A 84 6.04 16.98 -3.21
CA GLU A 84 5.28 16.32 -4.28
C GLU A 84 5.37 14.79 -4.15
N HIS A 85 4.24 14.10 -4.28
CA HIS A 85 4.09 12.64 -4.14
C HIS A 85 4.43 12.04 -2.77
N TYR A 86 4.48 12.84 -1.69
CA TYR A 86 4.81 12.32 -0.36
C TYR A 86 3.80 11.29 0.18
N ILE A 87 2.52 11.37 -0.19
CA ILE A 87 1.49 10.42 0.24
C ILE A 87 1.59 9.11 -0.56
N GLU A 88 1.81 9.19 -1.87
CA GLU A 88 2.08 8.03 -2.72
C GLU A 88 3.34 7.30 -2.25
N ASN A 89 4.38 8.06 -1.89
CA ASN A 89 5.59 7.50 -1.27
C ASN A 89 5.29 6.82 0.07
N ALA A 90 4.40 7.39 0.90
CA ALA A 90 3.97 6.78 2.15
C ALA A 90 3.20 5.48 1.94
N GLY A 91 2.35 5.39 0.91
CA GLY A 91 1.65 4.16 0.53
C GLY A 91 2.64 3.07 0.11
N PHE A 92 3.63 3.43 -0.70
CA PHE A 92 4.70 2.53 -1.14
C PHE A 92 5.51 2.02 0.07
N VAL A 93 6.04 2.92 0.89
CA VAL A 93 6.90 2.56 2.03
C VAL A 93 6.12 1.85 3.13
N GLY A 94 4.92 2.32 3.46
CA GLY A 94 4.07 1.66 4.47
C GLY A 94 3.76 0.22 4.10
N GLN A 95 3.58 -0.07 2.80
CA GLN A 95 3.37 -1.42 2.34
C GLN A 95 4.64 -2.28 2.33
N GLU A 96 5.82 -1.70 2.06
CA GLU A 96 7.12 -2.38 2.30
C GLU A 96 7.23 -2.82 3.77
N LEU A 97 6.84 -1.97 4.72
CA LEU A 97 6.86 -2.31 6.16
C LEU A 97 5.87 -3.42 6.51
N ILE A 98 4.68 -3.44 5.89
CA ILE A 98 3.70 -4.52 6.06
C ILE A 98 4.22 -5.85 5.51
N LEU A 99 4.86 -5.83 4.35
CA LEU A 99 5.47 -7.03 3.77
C LEU A 99 6.61 -7.54 4.65
N LYS A 100 7.40 -6.62 5.22
CA LYS A 100 8.43 -6.98 6.20
C LYS A 100 7.85 -7.58 7.49
N ALA A 101 6.78 -7.00 8.02
CA ALA A 101 6.09 -7.56 9.19
C ALA A 101 5.58 -8.98 8.90
N THR A 102 4.98 -9.17 7.71
CA THR A 102 4.49 -10.48 7.25
C THR A 102 5.63 -11.50 7.11
N GLU A 103 6.79 -11.09 6.59
CA GLU A 103 7.98 -11.94 6.44
C GLU A 103 8.45 -12.50 7.79
N ILE A 104 8.34 -11.72 8.87
CA ILE A 104 8.74 -12.14 10.22
C ILE A 104 7.56 -12.67 11.06
N GLY A 105 6.40 -12.91 10.44
CA GLY A 105 5.24 -13.54 11.07
C GLY A 105 4.37 -12.61 11.92
N VAL A 106 4.53 -11.29 11.79
CA VAL A 106 3.70 -10.26 12.43
C VAL A 106 2.60 -9.84 11.45
N ASP A 107 1.35 -9.96 11.89
CA ASP A 107 0.18 -9.55 11.10
C ASP A 107 -0.05 -8.04 11.25
N SER A 108 -0.79 -7.45 10.29
CA SER A 108 -0.97 -6.00 10.26
C SER A 108 -2.29 -5.56 9.62
N CYS A 109 -2.63 -4.28 9.82
CA CYS A 109 -3.69 -3.61 9.07
C CYS A 109 -3.45 -2.11 8.97
N TRP A 110 -3.71 -1.56 7.79
CA TRP A 110 -3.82 -0.12 7.59
C TRP A 110 -4.94 0.47 8.48
N VAL A 111 -4.65 1.61 9.09
CA VAL A 111 -5.60 2.38 9.90
C VAL A 111 -5.85 3.72 9.21
N THR A 112 -7.12 4.00 8.89
CA THR A 112 -7.54 5.27 8.30
C THR A 112 -7.53 6.39 9.34
N PHE A 113 -7.21 7.61 8.93
CA PHE A 113 -7.36 8.81 9.74
C PHE A 113 -7.56 10.00 8.79
N SER A 114 -8.08 11.12 9.31
CA SER A 114 -8.38 12.31 8.49
C SER A 114 -7.57 13.55 8.86
N ASP A 115 -6.93 13.57 10.04
CA ASP A 115 -6.23 14.75 10.54
C ASP A 115 -4.87 14.37 11.15
N SER A 116 -3.78 14.70 10.44
CA SER A 116 -2.42 14.50 10.93
C SER A 116 -2.13 15.28 12.21
N LYS A 117 -2.65 16.50 12.36
CA LYS A 117 -2.37 17.35 13.54
C LYS A 117 -3.04 16.75 14.77
N ALA A 118 -4.29 16.33 14.65
CA ALA A 118 -5.01 15.65 15.72
C ALA A 118 -4.27 14.39 16.19
N VAL A 119 -3.75 13.58 15.27
CA VAL A 119 -2.93 12.41 15.61
C VAL A 119 -1.66 12.81 16.37
N LYS A 120 -0.92 13.83 15.89
CA LYS A 120 0.30 14.30 16.57
C LYS A 120 0.01 14.82 17.97
N GLU A 121 -1.04 15.62 18.14
CA GLU A 121 -1.44 16.16 19.44
C GLU A 121 -1.81 15.06 20.43
N LYS A 122 -2.62 14.08 20.01
CA LYS A 122 -3.08 12.99 20.88
C LYS A 122 -1.97 12.04 21.29
N LEU A 123 -0.99 11.85 20.43
CA LEU A 123 0.17 11.00 20.69
C LEU A 123 1.37 11.77 21.28
N ASN A 124 1.23 13.07 21.55
CA ASN A 124 2.32 13.96 22.00
C ASN A 124 3.56 13.91 21.08
N ILE A 125 3.35 13.77 19.77
CA ILE A 125 4.43 13.73 18.78
C ILE A 125 4.87 15.17 18.44
N VAL A 126 6.09 15.51 18.87
CA VAL A 126 6.77 16.73 18.44
C VAL A 126 7.57 16.43 17.17
N SER A 127 7.09 16.95 16.04
CA SER A 127 7.73 16.85 14.72
C SER A 127 7.15 17.90 13.75
N ASP A 128 8.00 18.44 12.89
CA ASP A 128 7.63 19.30 11.76
C ASP A 128 7.00 18.51 10.60
N LYS A 129 7.24 17.20 10.53
CA LYS A 129 6.68 16.28 9.54
C LYS A 129 5.19 16.03 9.74
N GLU A 130 4.52 15.62 8.67
CA GLU A 130 3.13 15.16 8.70
C GLU A 130 3.05 13.67 8.98
N VAL A 131 2.03 13.25 9.73
CA VAL A 131 1.64 11.84 9.84
C VAL A 131 0.95 11.47 8.54
N VAL A 132 1.51 10.48 7.85
CA VAL A 132 1.07 10.06 6.51
C VAL A 132 0.63 8.60 6.45
N ALA A 133 0.87 7.82 7.49
CA ALA A 133 0.29 6.49 7.62
C ALA A 133 0.20 6.03 9.09
N LEU A 134 -0.84 5.23 9.37
CA LEU A 134 -1.01 4.48 10.60
C LEU A 134 -1.19 3.00 10.24
N ILE A 135 -0.46 2.11 10.90
CA ILE A 135 -0.52 0.66 10.66
C ILE A 135 -0.56 -0.06 11.99
N ALA A 136 -1.61 -0.82 12.25
CA ALA A 136 -1.72 -1.72 13.39
C ALA A 136 -0.84 -2.97 13.18
N LEU A 137 -0.19 -3.44 14.24
CA LEU A 137 0.67 -4.62 14.27
C LEU A 137 0.27 -5.56 15.41
N GLY A 138 0.29 -6.86 15.15
CA GLY A 138 0.02 -7.87 16.16
C GLY A 138 -0.01 -9.29 15.60
N PHE A 139 -0.71 -10.17 16.30
CA PHE A 139 -0.98 -11.52 15.83
C PHE A 139 -2.48 -11.72 15.70
N GLU A 140 -2.95 -12.24 14.58
CA GLU A 140 -4.37 -12.53 14.36
C GLU A 140 -4.92 -13.47 15.45
N LEU A 141 -6.07 -13.11 16.02
CA LEU A 141 -6.74 -13.84 17.10
C LEU A 141 -7.09 -15.27 16.68
N ASP A 142 -7.81 -15.39 15.57
CA ASP A 142 -8.34 -16.65 15.04
C ASP A 142 -7.59 -17.08 13.76
N LYS A 143 -6.27 -17.29 13.86
CA LYS A 143 -5.50 -17.85 12.72
C LYS A 143 -6.14 -19.18 12.28
N PRO A 144 -6.58 -19.31 11.02
CA PRO A 144 -7.08 -20.59 10.53
C PRO A 144 -5.97 -21.64 10.67
N LYS A 145 -6.34 -22.85 11.14
CA LYS A 145 -5.38 -23.95 11.31
C LYS A 145 -4.68 -24.25 9.98
N ILE A 146 -3.37 -24.42 10.05
CA ILE A 146 -2.41 -24.63 8.95
C ILE A 146 -2.97 -25.62 7.90
N GLY A 147 -2.97 -25.23 6.62
CA GLY A 147 -3.30 -26.13 5.50
C GLY A 147 -4.20 -25.56 4.39
N LYS A 148 -4.77 -24.35 4.58
CA LYS A 148 -5.37 -23.61 3.47
C LYS A 148 -4.61 -22.30 3.34
N ALA A 149 -3.93 -22.10 2.20
CA ALA A 149 -3.59 -20.75 1.78
C ALA A 149 -4.87 -19.93 1.94
N THR A 150 -4.87 -18.94 2.83
CA THR A 150 -5.98 -18.01 2.93
C THR A 150 -5.89 -17.14 1.69
N LEU A 151 -6.37 -17.67 0.56
CA LEU A 151 -6.78 -16.87 -0.58
C LEU A 151 -7.62 -15.74 0.01
N ASN A 152 -7.10 -14.52 -0.11
CA ASN A 152 -7.72 -13.31 0.40
C ASN A 152 -9.16 -13.27 -0.17
N PRO A 153 -10.20 -13.58 0.63
CA PRO A 153 -11.53 -13.87 0.09
C PRO A 153 -12.27 -12.61 -0.37
N ALA A 154 -11.62 -11.45 -0.24
CA ALA A 154 -12.14 -10.19 -0.73
C ALA A 154 -12.11 -10.18 -2.26
N TYR A 155 -13.26 -9.90 -2.86
CA TYR A 155 -13.41 -9.70 -4.30
C TYR A 155 -12.28 -8.82 -4.84
N ARG A 156 -11.72 -9.26 -5.97
CA ARG A 156 -10.72 -8.53 -6.75
C ARG A 156 -11.20 -8.40 -8.17
N MET A 157 -11.05 -7.20 -8.73
CA MET A 157 -11.41 -6.92 -10.11
C MET A 157 -10.63 -7.83 -11.08
N GLY A 158 -11.26 -8.19 -12.20
CA GLY A 158 -10.62 -8.92 -13.29
C GLY A 158 -9.43 -8.16 -13.88
N LEU A 159 -8.51 -8.88 -14.52
CA LEU A 159 -7.37 -8.22 -15.20
C LEU A 159 -7.84 -7.36 -16.37
N ASP A 160 -8.87 -7.81 -17.08
CA ASP A 160 -9.57 -7.09 -18.14
C ASP A 160 -10.26 -5.81 -17.65
N GLU A 161 -10.61 -5.74 -16.37
CA GLU A 161 -11.21 -4.56 -15.76
C GLU A 161 -10.17 -3.53 -15.29
N ILE A 162 -8.94 -3.97 -14.99
CA ILE A 162 -7.88 -3.10 -14.43
C ILE A 162 -6.74 -2.81 -15.40
N VAL A 163 -6.57 -3.57 -16.48
CA VAL A 163 -5.51 -3.38 -17.48
C VAL A 163 -6.13 -3.17 -18.85
N TYR A 164 -5.83 -2.04 -19.48
CA TYR A 164 -6.32 -1.69 -20.80
C TYR A 164 -5.18 -1.66 -21.81
N LEU A 165 -5.46 -2.05 -23.06
CA LEU A 165 -4.49 -2.06 -24.16
C LEU A 165 -4.79 -0.95 -25.16
N ASN A 166 -3.82 -0.05 -25.36
CA ASN A 166 -3.79 1.10 -26.28
C ASN A 166 -4.86 2.17 -26.02
N THR A 167 -6.10 1.76 -25.78
CA THR A 167 -7.26 2.62 -25.56
C THR A 167 -7.92 2.29 -24.22
N TRP A 168 -8.32 3.31 -23.47
CA TRP A 168 -9.03 3.13 -22.22
C TRP A 168 -10.30 2.29 -22.38
N GLY A 169 -10.54 1.35 -21.47
CA GLY A 169 -11.68 0.44 -21.50
C GLY A 169 -11.52 -0.77 -22.43
N ASN A 170 -10.46 -0.85 -23.24
CA ASN A 170 -10.14 -2.04 -24.01
C ASN A 170 -9.36 -3.04 -23.14
N GLY A 171 -10.09 -3.83 -22.34
CA GLY A 171 -9.55 -4.80 -21.39
C GLY A 171 -8.54 -5.79 -22.00
N ALA A 172 -7.42 -5.99 -21.33
CA ALA A 172 -6.44 -7.00 -21.68
C ALA A 172 -6.89 -8.38 -21.21
N ASP A 173 -6.88 -9.38 -22.11
CA ASP A 173 -7.04 -10.78 -21.70
C ASP A 173 -5.74 -11.39 -21.16
N ASN A 174 -5.86 -12.50 -20.43
CA ASN A 174 -4.73 -13.17 -19.81
C ASN A 174 -3.68 -13.65 -20.83
N THR A 175 -4.13 -14.16 -21.99
CA THR A 175 -3.24 -14.66 -23.04
C THR A 175 -2.32 -13.55 -23.55
N THR A 176 -2.88 -12.37 -23.81
CA THR A 176 -2.12 -11.21 -24.28
C THR A 176 -1.11 -10.71 -23.26
N LEU A 177 -1.47 -10.74 -21.97
CA LEU A 177 -0.56 -10.37 -20.88
C LEU A 177 0.55 -11.42 -20.69
N GLU A 178 0.24 -12.70 -20.87
CA GLU A 178 1.18 -13.81 -20.79
C GLU A 178 2.18 -13.78 -21.94
N GLU A 179 1.72 -13.59 -23.18
CA GLU A 179 2.56 -13.43 -24.37
C GLU A 179 3.52 -12.22 -24.26
N ARG A 180 3.13 -11.19 -23.50
CA ARG A 180 3.98 -10.02 -23.19
C ARG A 180 4.87 -10.22 -21.96
N GLY A 181 4.77 -11.35 -21.25
CA GLY A 181 5.58 -11.67 -20.07
C GLY A 181 5.24 -10.84 -18.82
N ILE A 182 4.06 -10.21 -18.77
CA ILE A 182 3.66 -9.27 -17.70
C ILE A 182 2.40 -9.69 -16.96
N LEU A 183 1.87 -10.88 -17.25
CA LEU A 183 0.70 -11.44 -16.57
C LEU A 183 0.89 -11.45 -15.04
N ASP A 184 2.02 -11.97 -14.55
CA ASP A 184 2.28 -12.06 -13.12
C ASP A 184 2.34 -10.68 -12.46
N ALA A 185 2.99 -9.70 -13.08
CA ALA A 185 3.08 -8.35 -12.56
C ALA A 185 1.69 -7.76 -12.25
N PHE A 186 0.72 -7.93 -13.15
CA PHE A 186 -0.66 -7.48 -12.93
C PHE A 186 -1.46 -8.42 -12.03
N ALA A 187 -1.27 -9.74 -12.13
CA ALA A 187 -1.99 -10.72 -11.31
C ALA A 187 -1.72 -10.53 -9.82
N PHE A 188 -0.47 -10.18 -9.46
CA PHE A 188 -0.07 -9.84 -8.09
C PHE A 188 -0.40 -8.38 -7.75
N ALA A 189 -0.19 -7.40 -8.64
CA ALA A 189 -0.57 -6.00 -8.39
C ALA A 189 -2.06 -5.85 -8.03
N ARG A 190 -2.93 -6.61 -8.71
CA ARG A 190 -4.37 -6.73 -8.40
C ARG A 190 -4.65 -7.01 -6.92
N LEU A 191 -3.76 -7.72 -6.22
CA LEU A 191 -3.98 -8.13 -4.83
C LEU A 191 -3.77 -6.98 -3.82
N ALA A 192 -3.21 -5.85 -4.27
CA ALA A 192 -2.97 -4.65 -3.46
C ALA A 192 -4.19 -4.27 -2.61
N PRO A 193 -4.00 -3.96 -1.31
CA PRO A 193 -5.07 -3.41 -0.49
C PRO A 193 -5.43 -1.98 -0.92
N SER A 194 -6.69 -1.62 -0.74
CA SER A 194 -7.18 -0.24 -0.84
C SER A 194 -8.22 0.01 0.24
N ALA A 195 -8.39 1.27 0.65
CA ALA A 195 -9.46 1.66 1.56
C ALA A 195 -10.81 1.16 1.00
N TRP A 196 -11.61 0.53 1.87
CA TRP A 196 -12.92 -0.04 1.53
C TRP A 196 -12.92 -1.04 0.37
N ASN A 197 -11.73 -1.57 0.01
CA ASN A 197 -11.55 -2.41 -1.17
C ASN A 197 -12.01 -1.75 -2.49
N LYS A 198 -11.96 -0.40 -2.56
CA LYS A 198 -12.41 0.40 -3.73
C LYS A 198 -11.68 0.03 -5.02
N GLN A 199 -10.40 -0.38 -4.92
CA GLN A 199 -9.55 -0.72 -6.07
C GLN A 199 -9.56 0.37 -7.16
N PRO A 200 -9.19 1.62 -6.81
CA PRO A 200 -9.42 2.80 -7.66
C PRO A 200 -8.48 2.89 -8.87
N TRP A 201 -7.55 1.95 -9.03
CA TRP A 201 -6.51 1.97 -10.05
C TRP A 201 -6.94 1.34 -11.38
N ARG A 202 -6.45 1.89 -12.48
CA ARG A 202 -6.46 1.28 -13.82
C ARG A 202 -5.09 1.48 -14.44
N PHE A 203 -4.65 0.49 -15.20
CA PHE A 203 -3.46 0.54 -16.01
C PHE A 203 -3.83 0.69 -17.48
N LEU A 204 -3.08 1.51 -18.20
CA LEU A 204 -3.10 1.53 -19.65
C LEU A 204 -1.72 1.17 -20.18
N ILE A 205 -1.68 0.18 -21.06
CA ILE A 205 -0.49 -0.21 -21.80
C ILE A 205 -0.54 0.48 -23.17
N ASP A 206 0.35 1.45 -23.39
CA ASP A 206 0.49 2.19 -24.64
C ASP A 206 1.92 2.05 -25.16
N GLY A 207 2.09 1.17 -26.15
CA GLY A 207 3.40 0.71 -26.60
C GLY A 207 4.17 0.02 -25.47
N GLY A 208 5.33 0.58 -25.10
CA GLY A 208 6.13 0.14 -23.96
C GLY A 208 5.84 0.89 -22.66
N ASN A 209 4.87 1.80 -22.62
CA ASN A 209 4.50 2.48 -21.37
C ASN A 209 3.41 1.71 -20.63
N VAL A 210 3.61 1.50 -19.33
CA VAL A 210 2.54 1.12 -18.39
C VAL A 210 2.19 2.34 -17.58
N ILE A 211 0.98 2.84 -17.76
CA ILE A 211 0.51 4.08 -17.18
C ILE A 211 -0.48 3.75 -16.08
N LEU A 212 -0.24 4.21 -14.86
CA LEU A 212 -1.16 4.08 -13.73
C LEU A 212 -2.06 5.32 -13.68
N ALA A 213 -3.36 5.08 -13.75
CA ALA A 213 -4.39 6.08 -13.47
C ALA A 213 -5.21 5.67 -12.25
N VAL A 214 -5.62 6.64 -11.43
CA VAL A 214 -6.42 6.42 -10.23
C VAL A 214 -7.69 7.24 -10.30
N LYS A 215 -8.82 6.63 -9.95
CA LYS A 215 -10.12 7.28 -9.93
C LYS A 215 -10.13 8.38 -8.86
N LYS A 216 -10.60 9.56 -9.25
CA LYS A 216 -10.80 10.71 -8.36
C LYS A 216 -12.05 10.49 -7.53
N GLU A 217 -11.93 10.75 -6.23
CA GLU A 217 -13.06 10.70 -5.30
C GLU A 217 -13.29 12.11 -4.74
N GLU A 218 -14.56 12.48 -4.57
CA GLU A 218 -14.95 13.87 -4.26
C GLU A 218 -14.56 14.31 -2.83
N LEU A 219 -14.43 13.36 -1.90
CA LEU A 219 -14.37 13.65 -0.45
C LEU A 219 -12.97 13.57 0.17
N SER A 220 -12.03 12.85 -0.45
CA SER A 220 -10.63 12.76 -0.02
C SER A 220 -9.78 12.28 -1.18
N SER A 221 -8.54 12.77 -1.28
CA SER A 221 -7.53 12.25 -2.20
C SER A 221 -6.46 11.41 -1.48
N TYR A 222 -6.49 11.35 -0.15
CA TYR A 222 -5.43 10.73 0.64
C TYR A 222 -5.43 9.21 0.47
N GLU A 223 -6.60 8.57 0.58
CA GLU A 223 -6.72 7.11 0.50
C GLU A 223 -6.35 6.60 -0.90
N GLU A 224 -6.70 7.37 -1.93
CA GLU A 224 -6.43 7.11 -3.34
C GLU A 224 -4.93 7.22 -3.65
N LYS A 225 -4.24 8.21 -3.07
CA LYS A 225 -2.78 8.36 -3.16
C LYS A 225 -2.03 7.25 -2.43
N ILE A 226 -2.49 6.87 -1.23
CA ILE A 226 -1.95 5.70 -0.51
C ILE A 226 -2.13 4.45 -1.38
N ALA A 227 -3.34 4.22 -1.91
CA ALA A 227 -3.63 3.11 -2.80
C ALA A 227 -2.73 3.10 -4.06
N ALA A 228 -2.46 4.28 -4.64
CA ALA A 228 -1.54 4.41 -5.77
C ALA A 228 -0.13 3.93 -5.42
N GLY A 229 0.42 4.40 -4.29
CA GLY A 229 1.73 3.97 -3.80
C GLY A 229 1.83 2.46 -3.55
N ILE A 230 0.80 1.89 -2.93
CA ILE A 230 0.70 0.45 -2.64
C ILE A 230 0.74 -0.37 -3.93
N ILE A 231 -0.08 -0.02 -4.94
CA ILE A 231 -0.12 -0.80 -6.17
C ILE A 231 1.14 -0.61 -7.03
N MET A 232 1.76 0.58 -6.99
CA MET A 232 3.06 0.84 -7.60
C MET A 232 4.14 -0.07 -7.03
N LEU A 233 4.17 -0.26 -5.70
CA LEU A 233 5.06 -1.22 -5.05
C LEU A 233 4.78 -2.64 -5.54
N PHE A 234 3.54 -3.10 -5.50
CA PHE A 234 3.23 -4.49 -5.84
C PHE A 234 3.63 -4.82 -7.28
N PHE A 235 3.30 -3.93 -8.22
CA PHE A 235 3.69 -4.08 -9.62
C PHE A 235 5.21 -4.09 -9.77
N GLN A 236 5.88 -3.06 -9.22
CA GLN A 236 7.33 -2.91 -9.34
C GLN A 236 8.09 -4.08 -8.70
N ALA A 237 7.67 -4.52 -7.52
CA ALA A 237 8.34 -5.58 -6.77
C ALA A 237 8.33 -6.91 -7.54
N ILE A 238 7.25 -7.21 -8.26
CA ILE A 238 7.14 -8.40 -9.08
C ILE A 238 8.02 -8.26 -10.33
N VAL A 239 7.91 -7.16 -11.07
CA VAL A 239 8.77 -6.90 -12.25
C VAL A 239 10.26 -6.93 -11.89
N ASP A 240 10.65 -6.29 -10.80
CA ASP A 240 12.03 -6.28 -10.29
C ASP A 240 12.55 -7.69 -9.97
N SER A 241 11.66 -8.59 -9.55
CA SER A 241 12.01 -9.96 -9.15
C SER A 241 12.03 -10.96 -10.30
N THR A 242 11.31 -10.70 -11.39
CA THR A 242 11.12 -11.68 -12.49
C THR A 242 11.68 -11.22 -13.83
N LEU A 243 11.80 -9.91 -14.08
CA LEU A 243 12.17 -9.35 -15.37
C LEU A 243 13.44 -8.49 -15.26
N PHE A 244 13.30 -7.25 -14.80
CA PHE A 244 14.38 -6.27 -14.72
C PHE A 244 14.02 -5.18 -13.71
N SER A 245 15.00 -4.35 -13.33
CA SER A 245 14.76 -3.23 -12.41
C SER A 245 13.91 -2.13 -13.06
N LEU A 246 12.69 -1.97 -12.56
CA LEU A 246 11.71 -0.98 -12.95
C LEU A 246 11.82 0.25 -12.05
N SER A 247 11.46 1.42 -12.59
CA SER A 247 11.26 2.63 -11.80
C SER A 247 10.10 3.43 -12.36
N TRP A 248 9.33 4.03 -11.46
CA TRP A 248 8.20 4.87 -11.81
C TRP A 248 8.64 6.30 -12.12
N LYS A 249 8.05 6.88 -13.16
CA LYS A 249 8.08 8.31 -13.46
C LYS A 249 6.74 8.89 -13.01
N LEU A 250 6.75 9.71 -11.96
CA LEU A 250 5.56 10.30 -11.34
C LEU A 250 5.09 11.55 -12.11
N THR A 251 4.98 11.41 -13.42
CA THR A 251 4.55 12.47 -14.32
C THR A 251 3.63 11.88 -15.36
N ARG A 252 2.90 12.74 -16.09
CA ARG A 252 2.18 12.28 -17.28
C ARG A 252 3.19 11.88 -18.38
N PRO A 253 3.00 10.76 -19.09
CA PRO A 253 3.81 10.44 -20.26
C PRO A 253 3.57 11.47 -21.37
N ALA A 254 4.54 11.60 -22.28
CA ALA A 254 4.44 12.53 -23.41
C ALA A 254 3.40 12.11 -24.46
N SER A 255 2.96 10.84 -24.47
CA SER A 255 1.94 10.38 -25.39
C SER A 255 0.57 10.97 -25.05
N SER A 256 -0.22 11.29 -26.08
CA SER A 256 -1.56 11.87 -25.97
C SER A 256 -2.59 10.80 -25.57
N VAL A 257 -2.38 10.20 -24.40
CA VAL A 257 -3.29 9.21 -23.86
C VAL A 257 -4.55 9.90 -23.36
N VAL A 258 -5.69 9.44 -23.88
CA VAL A 258 -7.02 9.88 -23.47
C VAL A 258 -7.53 8.92 -22.41
N ILE A 259 -7.80 9.45 -21.22
CA ILE A 259 -8.48 8.76 -20.12
C ILE A 259 -9.73 9.56 -19.72
N PRO A 260 -10.73 8.94 -19.07
CA PRO A 260 -11.88 9.64 -18.53
C PRO A 260 -11.49 10.73 -17.51
N GLU A 261 -12.31 11.78 -17.41
CA GLU A 261 -12.05 12.94 -16.55
C GLU A 261 -12.09 12.60 -15.05
N ASP A 262 -12.83 11.56 -14.67
CA ASP A 262 -12.91 11.02 -13.32
C ASP A 262 -11.68 10.19 -12.93
N PHE A 263 -10.68 10.09 -13.80
CA PHE A 263 -9.37 9.51 -13.50
C PHE A 263 -8.24 10.53 -13.59
N GLU A 264 -7.18 10.29 -12.83
CA GLU A 264 -5.94 11.06 -12.84
C GLU A 264 -4.77 10.12 -13.14
N ILE A 265 -3.85 10.54 -14.02
CA ILE A 265 -2.60 9.81 -14.25
C ILE A 265 -1.65 10.14 -13.11
N ILE A 266 -1.27 9.11 -12.35
CA ILE A 266 -0.32 9.25 -11.23
C ILE A 266 1.12 9.12 -11.71
N GLY A 267 1.36 8.23 -12.67
CA GLY A 267 2.69 8.03 -13.22
C GLY A 267 2.73 6.91 -14.25
N TYR A 268 3.91 6.68 -14.80
CA TYR A 268 4.14 5.61 -15.75
C TYR A 268 5.51 4.98 -15.57
N CYS A 269 5.67 3.76 -16.06
CA CYS A 269 6.95 3.08 -16.17
C CYS A 269 7.09 2.49 -17.57
N ASN A 270 8.31 2.06 -17.91
CA ASN A 270 8.63 1.50 -19.21
C ASN A 270 8.89 0.00 -19.07
N LEU A 271 8.17 -0.80 -19.86
CA LEU A 271 8.40 -2.23 -20.06
C LEU A 271 9.42 -2.48 -21.16
#